data_AF-A0A7V3I5Z6-F1
#
_entry.id   AF-A0A7V3I5Z6-F1
#
_cell.length_a   1.000
_cell.length_b   1.000
_cell.length_c   1.000
_cell.angle_alpha   90.00
_cell.angle_beta   90.00
_cell.angle_gamma   90.00
#
_symmetry.space_group_name_H-M   'P 1'
#
loop_
_entity.id
_entity.type
_entity.pdbx_description
1 polymer ?
#
loop_
_entity_poly.entity_id
_entity_poly.type
_entity_poly.pdbx_seq_one_letter_code
_entity_poly.pdbx_strand_id
1 'polypeptide(L)'
;MVIAALGLFALTELRREGYDLRSRCALVLDGAPSLAIVKRNGDPEPCSLDEAGAKALLDAALGDAKAKKLTWREEPITLKPSIALSDLIIQSRRLGAVEADGEEEGVEQDEVIENTSSED
;
A
#
# COMPACT_ATOMS: atom_id res chain seq x y z
N MET A 1 20.50 -3.41 18.57
CA MET A 1 20.01 -2.20 17.86
C MET A 1 18.62 -2.50 17.34
N VAL A 2 17.58 -1.81 17.83
CA VAL A 2 16.17 -2.07 17.44
C VAL A 2 15.91 -1.79 15.96
N ILE A 3 16.47 -0.69 15.43
CA ILE A 3 16.25 -0.25 14.04
C ILE A 3 16.73 -1.30 13.03
N ALA A 4 17.91 -1.89 13.27
CA ALA A 4 18.45 -2.92 12.37
C ALA A 4 17.58 -4.19 12.38
N ALA A 5 17.18 -4.66 13.57
CA ALA A 5 16.30 -5.83 13.69
C ALA A 5 14.91 -5.57 13.06
N LEU A 6 14.38 -4.36 13.21
CA LEU A 6 13.13 -3.95 12.58
C LEU A 6 13.24 -3.97 11.05
N GLY A 7 14.34 -3.46 10.50
CA GLY A 7 14.59 -3.51 9.06
C GLY A 7 14.66 -4.94 8.52
N LEU A 8 15.34 -5.84 9.24
CA LEU A 8 15.42 -7.26 8.86
C LEU A 8 14.07 -7.95 8.91
N PHE A 9 13.26 -7.69 9.95
CA PHE A 9 11.90 -8.20 10.05
C PHE A 9 10.99 -7.65 8.94
N ALA A 10 11.06 -6.35 8.65
CA ALA A 10 10.32 -5.76 7.54
C ALA A 10 10.71 -6.38 6.19
N LEU A 11 11.99 -6.69 5.97
CA LEU A 11 12.46 -7.36 4.76
C LEU A 11 11.94 -8.80 4.63
N THR A 12 11.80 -9.56 5.73
CA THR A 12 11.19 -10.89 5.69
C THR A 12 9.70 -10.81 5.37
N GLU A 13 8.98 -9.85 5.96
CA GLU A 13 7.54 -9.67 5.71
C GLU A 13 7.28 -9.19 4.26
N LEU A 14 8.08 -8.27 3.73
CA LEU A 14 8.01 -7.85 2.32
C LEU A 14 8.26 -9.01 1.35
N ARG A 15 9.17 -9.92 1.68
CA ARG A 15 9.39 -11.13 0.88
C ARG A 15 8.16 -12.05 0.86
N ARG A 16 7.39 -12.08 1.94
CA ARG A 16 6.17 -12.89 2.06
C ARG A 16 4.98 -12.25 1.35
N GLU A 17 4.78 -10.95 1.54
CA GLU A 17 3.60 -10.22 1.06
C GLU A 17 3.75 -9.71 -0.38
N GLY A 18 4.99 -9.64 -0.88
CA GLY A 18 5.31 -9.04 -2.17
C GLY A 18 5.74 -7.59 -2.02
N TYR A 19 6.15 -7.01 -3.16
CA TYR A 19 6.77 -5.69 -3.20
C TYR A 19 5.87 -4.71 -3.93
N ASP A 20 5.24 -3.80 -3.21
CA ASP A 20 4.45 -2.72 -3.81
C ASP A 20 5.28 -1.44 -3.95
N LEU A 21 5.35 -0.93 -5.17
CA LEU A 21 5.82 0.43 -5.45
C LEU A 21 4.66 1.42 -5.32
N ARG A 22 4.97 2.70 -5.20
CA ARG A 22 3.94 3.75 -5.27
C ARG A 22 3.23 3.67 -6.63
N SER A 23 1.94 3.99 -6.64
CA SER A 23 1.08 3.98 -7.84
C SER A 23 0.60 2.61 -8.34
N ARG A 24 0.39 1.64 -7.44
CA ARG A 24 -0.19 0.30 -7.75
C ARG A 24 0.66 -0.54 -8.70
N CYS A 25 1.96 -0.30 -8.72
CA CYS A 25 2.90 -1.13 -9.48
C CYS A 25 3.51 -2.17 -8.54
N ALA A 26 3.32 -3.46 -8.82
CA ALA A 26 4.03 -4.52 -8.13
C ALA A 26 5.44 -4.66 -8.73
N LEU A 27 6.47 -4.74 -7.87
CA LEU A 27 7.82 -5.11 -8.25
C LEU A 27 7.92 -6.64 -8.27
N VAL A 28 8.07 -7.20 -9.47
CA VAL A 28 8.35 -8.63 -9.66
C VAL A 28 9.86 -8.82 -9.75
N LEU A 29 10.40 -9.62 -8.84
CA LEU A 29 11.83 -9.91 -8.80
C LEU A 29 12.19 -11.00 -9.80
N ASP A 30 13.34 -10.85 -10.45
CA ASP A 30 13.99 -11.94 -11.19
C ASP A 30 14.80 -12.81 -10.22
N GLY A 31 14.14 -13.85 -9.70
CA GLY A 31 14.72 -14.78 -8.73
C GLY A 31 14.52 -14.40 -7.26
N ALA A 32 14.97 -15.28 -6.37
CA ALA A 32 14.80 -15.12 -4.93
C ALA A 32 15.83 -14.13 -4.36
N PRO A 33 15.39 -13.08 -3.63
CA PRO A 33 16.30 -12.12 -3.00
C PRO A 33 17.12 -12.79 -1.88
N SER A 34 18.45 -12.64 -1.96
CA SER A 34 19.41 -13.17 -0.99
C SER A 34 19.94 -12.09 -0.04
N LEU A 35 20.43 -12.52 1.13
CA LEU A 35 21.06 -11.66 2.12
C LEU A 35 22.54 -12.00 2.24
N ALA A 36 23.36 -10.97 2.47
CA ALA A 36 24.77 -11.12 2.75
C ALA A 36 25.24 -10.10 3.79
N ILE A 37 26.15 -10.54 4.65
CA ILE A 37 26.88 -9.67 5.58
C ILE A 37 28.12 -9.16 4.85
N VAL A 38 28.23 -7.85 4.67
CA VAL A 38 29.40 -7.24 4.06
C VAL A 38 30.47 -7.06 5.13
N LYS A 39 31.61 -7.74 4.96
CA LYS A 39 32.75 -7.66 5.88
C LYS A 39 33.48 -6.33 5.72
N ARG A 40 34.34 -5.99 6.71
CA ARG A 40 35.15 -4.77 6.68
C ARG A 40 36.09 -4.67 5.48
N ASN A 41 36.50 -5.81 4.91
CA ASN A 41 37.32 -5.88 3.71
C ASN A 41 36.50 -5.76 2.40
N GLY A 42 35.17 -5.63 2.50
CA GLY A 42 34.26 -5.53 1.35
C GLY A 42 33.69 -6.86 0.88
N ASP A 43 34.15 -8.00 1.41
CA ASP A 43 33.69 -9.30 0.95
C ASP A 43 32.27 -9.60 1.47
N PRO A 44 31.35 -10.03 0.60
CA PRO A 44 30.02 -10.48 1.01
C PRO A 44 30.10 -11.91 1.56
N GLU A 45 29.52 -12.13 2.73
CA GLU A 45 29.29 -13.46 3.31
C GLU A 45 27.79 -13.78 3.27
N PRO A 46 27.35 -14.79 2.50
CA PRO A 46 25.94 -15.16 2.44
C PRO A 46 25.38 -15.50 3.80
N CYS A 47 24.16 -15.03 4.09
CA CYS A 47 23.43 -15.41 5.28
C CYS A 47 21.99 -15.76 4.95
N SER A 48 21.41 -16.67 5.74
CA SER A 48 19.99 -16.99 5.68
C SER A 48 19.30 -16.38 6.88
N LEU A 49 18.14 -15.76 6.65
CA LEU A 49 17.27 -15.25 7.67
C LEU A 49 15.83 -15.41 7.22
N ASP A 50 15.09 -16.22 7.97
CA ASP A 50 13.67 -16.48 7.80
C ASP A 50 12.82 -15.58 8.72
N GLU A 51 11.50 -15.63 8.54
CA GLU A 51 10.54 -14.82 9.29
C GLU A 51 10.63 -15.07 10.80
N ALA A 52 10.75 -16.34 11.21
CA ALA A 52 10.84 -16.73 12.61
C ALA A 52 12.13 -16.19 13.26
N GLY A 53 13.27 -16.32 12.57
CA GLY A 53 14.54 -15.79 13.03
C GLY A 53 14.56 -14.27 13.09
N ALA A 54 14.00 -13.58 12.08
CA ALA A 54 13.92 -12.13 12.09
C ALA A 54 13.00 -11.61 13.21
N LYS A 55 11.87 -12.27 13.44
CA LYS A 55 10.97 -11.96 14.56
C LYS A 55 11.67 -12.13 15.91
N ALA A 56 12.40 -13.23 16.11
CA ALA A 56 13.14 -13.48 17.34
C ALA A 56 14.23 -12.40 17.58
N LEU A 57 14.94 -11.99 16.52
CA LEU A 57 15.92 -10.90 16.60
C LEU A 57 15.29 -9.56 16.98
N LEU A 58 14.12 -9.27 16.41
CA LEU A 58 13.35 -8.08 16.78
C LEU A 58 12.95 -8.16 18.26
N ASP A 59 12.26 -9.22 18.67
CA ASP A 59 11.78 -9.40 20.05
C ASP A 59 12.92 -9.30 21.09
N ALA A 60 14.09 -9.87 20.80
CA ALA A 60 15.27 -9.75 21.65
C ALA A 60 15.79 -8.29 21.74
N ALA A 61 15.94 -7.62 20.59
CA ALA A 61 16.37 -6.23 20.54
C ALA A 61 15.36 -5.30 21.25
N LEU A 62 14.07 -5.66 21.17
CA LEU A 62 12.99 -4.96 21.84
C LEU A 62 13.08 -5.16 23.38
N GLY A 63 13.35 -6.39 23.84
CA GLY A 63 13.59 -6.69 25.26
C GLY A 63 14.74 -5.85 25.85
N ASP A 64 15.87 -5.79 25.14
CA ASP A 64 17.03 -4.99 25.55
C ASP A 64 16.73 -3.49 25.64
N ALA A 65 15.94 -2.96 24.70
CA ALA A 65 15.54 -1.56 24.70
C ALA A 65 14.60 -1.24 25.87
N LYS A 66 13.63 -2.11 26.15
CA LYS A 66 12.75 -2.00 27.33
C LYS A 66 13.54 -1.99 28.63
N ALA A 67 14.55 -2.86 28.77
CA ALA A 67 15.44 -2.89 29.94
C ALA A 67 16.19 -1.55 30.13
N LYS A 68 16.45 -0.83 29.04
CA LYS A 68 17.07 0.51 29.04
C LYS A 68 16.06 1.66 29.12
N LYS A 69 14.79 1.37 29.42
CA LYS A 69 13.67 2.34 29.48
C LYS A 69 13.39 3.05 28.14
N LEU A 70 13.80 2.44 27.03
CA LEU A 70 13.45 2.88 25.68
C LEU A 70 12.22 2.10 25.23
N THR A 71 11.04 2.66 25.49
CA THR A 71 9.74 2.05 25.18
C THR A 71 9.16 2.61 23.88
N TRP A 72 8.50 1.77 23.06
CA TRP A 72 7.61 2.21 21.98
C TRP A 72 6.16 1.90 22.31
N ARG A 73 5.26 2.50 21.52
CA ARG A 73 3.84 2.19 21.55
C ARG A 73 3.60 0.83 20.88
N GLU A 74 2.99 -0.11 21.59
CA GLU A 74 2.62 -1.43 21.06
C GLU A 74 1.23 -1.43 20.43
N GLU A 75 0.35 -0.58 20.95
CA GLU A 75 -1.00 -0.43 20.42
C GLU A 75 -1.00 0.29 19.06
N PRO A 76 -1.73 -0.24 18.06
CA PRO A 76 -1.91 0.43 16.79
C PRO A 76 -2.43 1.85 16.94
N ILE A 77 -1.97 2.76 16.09
CA ILE A 77 -2.51 4.12 16.05
C ILE A 77 -3.81 4.08 15.24
N THR A 78 -4.94 4.09 15.94
CA THR A 78 -6.25 4.21 15.30
C THR A 78 -6.47 5.66 14.87
N LEU A 79 -6.35 5.91 13.57
CA LEU A 79 -6.64 7.21 12.97
C LEU A 79 -8.15 7.37 12.77
N LYS A 80 -8.69 8.52 13.19
CA LYS A 80 -10.06 8.92 12.87
C LYS A 80 -10.03 9.85 11.66
N PRO A 81 -10.72 9.52 10.55
CA PRO A 81 -10.77 10.41 9.40
C PRO A 81 -11.48 11.72 9.79
N SER A 82 -11.05 12.83 9.19
CA SER A 82 -11.79 14.09 9.30
C SER A 82 -13.08 14.02 8.48
N ILE A 83 -14.05 14.87 8.83
CA ILE A 83 -15.32 14.98 8.09
C ILE A 83 -15.03 15.34 6.63
N ALA A 84 -14.21 16.36 6.39
CA ALA A 84 -13.83 16.80 5.05
C ALA A 84 -13.15 15.70 4.21
N LEU A 85 -12.28 14.88 4.80
CA LEU A 85 -11.66 13.76 4.09
C LEU A 85 -12.69 12.68 3.73
N SER A 86 -13.64 12.43 4.62
CA SER A 86 -14.71 11.46 4.40
C SER A 86 -15.62 11.90 3.25
N ASP A 87 -16.05 13.16 3.27
CA ASP A 87 -16.87 13.76 2.22
C ASP A 87 -16.16 13.74 0.86
N LEU A 88 -14.87 14.10 0.84
CA LEU A 88 -14.05 14.07 -0.37
C LEU A 88 -13.98 12.66 -0.99
N ILE A 89 -13.73 11.63 -0.18
CA ILE A 89 -13.67 10.24 -0.65
C ILE A 89 -15.04 9.79 -1.20
N ILE A 90 -16.13 10.17 -0.53
CA ILE A 90 -17.50 9.86 -1.01
C ILE A 90 -17.74 10.49 -2.38
N GLN A 91 -17.41 11.77 -2.56
CA GLN A 91 -17.59 12.46 -3.85
C GLN A 91 -16.69 11.87 -4.94
N SER A 92 -15.42 11.59 -4.63
CA SER A 92 -14.48 11.00 -5.58
C SER A 92 -14.96 9.64 -6.11
N ARG A 93 -15.49 8.77 -5.21
CA ARG A 93 -16.05 7.47 -5.62
C ARG A 93 -17.31 7.62 -6.46
N ARG A 94 -18.17 8.60 -6.15
CA ARG A 94 -19.37 8.89 -6.94
C ARG A 94 -19.00 9.33 -8.36
N LEU A 95 -18.04 10.24 -8.51
CA LEU A 95 -17.63 10.77 -9.82
C LEU A 95 -16.88 9.71 -10.65
N GLY A 96 -15.98 8.94 -10.04
CA GLY A 96 -15.25 7.88 -10.75
C GLY A 96 -16.14 6.71 -11.21
N ALA A 97 -17.31 6.51 -10.59
CA ALA A 97 -18.32 5.57 -11.09
C ALA A 97 -19.07 6.13 -12.30
N VAL A 98 -19.39 7.43 -12.30
CA VAL A 98 -20.05 8.11 -13.43
C VAL A 98 -19.16 8.15 -14.68
N GLU A 99 -17.84 8.29 -14.52
CA GLU A 99 -16.88 8.24 -15.65
C GLU A 99 -16.70 6.83 -16.24
N ALA A 100 -16.93 5.77 -15.46
CA ALA A 100 -16.86 4.39 -15.95
C ALA A 100 -18.12 3.94 -16.70
N ASP A 101 -19.26 4.59 -16.44
CA ASP A 101 -20.57 4.31 -17.07
C ASP A 101 -20.87 5.23 -18.28
N GLY A 102 -19.95 6.14 -18.65
CA GLY A 102 -20.17 7.22 -19.62
C GLY A 102 -19.66 7.01 -21.04
N GLU A 103 -19.32 5.78 -21.45
CA GLU A 103 -18.96 5.42 -22.83
C GLU A 103 -20.01 4.49 -23.46
N GLU A 104 -21.26 4.96 -23.57
CA GLU A 104 -22.22 4.48 -24.59
C GLU A 104 -23.46 5.38 -24.54
N GLU A 105 -23.55 6.36 -25.45
CA GLU A 105 -24.80 6.72 -26.11
C GLU A 105 -24.47 7.63 -27.30
N GLY A 106 -24.35 6.98 -28.45
CA GLY A 106 -24.31 7.62 -29.77
C GLY A 106 -25.68 8.19 -30.12
N VAL A 107 -25.64 9.46 -30.50
CA VAL A 107 -26.63 10.27 -31.23
C VAL A 107 -27.66 9.48 -32.06
N GLU A 108 -28.95 9.69 -31.78
CA GLU A 108 -29.99 9.80 -32.81
C GLU A 108 -30.83 11.06 -32.56
N GLN A 109 -30.75 12.00 -33.50
CA GLN A 109 -31.69 13.12 -33.62
C GLN A 109 -32.79 12.68 -34.58
N ASP A 110 -33.96 12.34 -34.06
CA ASP A 110 -35.20 12.30 -34.83
C ASP A 110 -36.11 13.41 -34.31
N GLU A 111 -36.06 14.57 -34.97
CA GLU A 111 -37.07 15.62 -34.80
C GLU A 111 -37.96 15.60 -36.05
N VAL A 112 -38.99 14.75 -36.01
CA VAL A 112 -40.18 14.87 -36.86
C VAL A 112 -41.36 15.18 -35.95
N ILE A 113 -41.78 16.44 -35.92
CA ILE A 113 -43.14 16.79 -35.50
C ILE A 113 -43.72 17.76 -36.53
N GLU A 114 -44.49 17.18 -37.46
CA GLU A 114 -45.51 17.89 -38.20
C GLU A 114 -46.63 18.38 -37.25
N ASN A 115 -47.19 19.52 -37.67
CA ASN A 115 -48.60 19.92 -37.53
C ASN A 115 -48.93 21.00 -36.49
N THR A 116 -49.24 22.20 -36.98
CA THR A 116 -50.25 23.06 -36.38
C THR A 116 -51.36 23.26 -37.42
N SER A 117 -52.43 22.51 -37.24
CA SER A 117 -53.76 22.82 -37.79
C SER A 117 -54.45 23.85 -36.87
N SER A 118 -55.51 24.47 -37.40
CA SER A 118 -56.44 25.44 -36.80
C SER A 118 -55.98 26.91 -36.81
N GLU A 119 -56.80 27.91 -37.15
CA GLU A 119 -58.26 28.02 -37.34
C GLU A 119 -58.52 29.42 -37.99
N ASP A 120 -59.61 29.50 -38.78
CA ASP A 120 -60.35 30.70 -39.24
C ASP A 120 -59.75 31.71 -40.25
#